data_AF-A0A1A8CS20-F1
#
_entry.id   AF-A0A1A8CS20-F1
#
_cell.length_a   1.000
_cell.length_b   1.000
_cell.length_c   1.000
_cell.angle_alpha   90.00
_cell.angle_beta   90.00
_cell.angle_gamma   90.00
#
_symmetry.space_group_name_H-M   'P 1'
#
loop_
_entity.id
_entity.type
_entity.pdbx_description
1 polymer ?
#
loop_
_entity_poly.entity_id
_entity_poly.type
_entity_poly.pdbx_seq_one_letter_code
_entity_poly.pdbx_strand_id
1 'polypeptide(L)'
;INEIMSTERHYIKHLKDICEGYLRQCRKRVDMFNDDQLKVIFGNIEDIYRFQMGFVRDLEKQYNTEEPHLSEIGPCFLEHQDGFWIYSEYCNNHLDACMELSKLMRDGRYQHFFEACRLLQQMIDIAIDGFLLTPVQKICKYPLQLAELLKYTAQEHSDYRYVAAALAVMRNVTQQINERKRRLENIDKIAQWQASVLDWEGDDILDRSSELIYTGELSWIYQPYGRSQQRVFFLFDHQLVLCKKDLIRRDILYYKGRIDMDRYEVREAIDGRDDDFNVSVKNAFKLYNKDSEEIHIFLAKKPEEKIRWLRAFHEERKMVQEDEKIGFEISEYQKRQAAMTVRKVTKQKGEATRRYQV
;
A
#
# COMPACT_ATOMS: atom_id res chain seq x y z
N ILE A 1 30.50 -6.13 -0.17
CA ILE A 1 30.73 -4.94 -1.03
C ILE A 1 30.77 -5.29 -2.53
N ASN A 2 31.74 -6.06 -3.03
CA ASN A 2 31.91 -6.32 -4.47
C ASN A 2 30.65 -6.88 -5.17
N GLU A 3 29.94 -7.80 -4.51
CA GLU A 3 28.67 -8.33 -5.04
C GLU A 3 27.62 -7.22 -5.22
N ILE A 4 27.43 -6.35 -4.22
CA ILE A 4 26.48 -5.23 -4.29
C ILE A 4 26.82 -4.36 -5.50
N MET A 5 28.07 -3.89 -5.61
CA MET A 5 28.52 -3.05 -6.73
C MET A 5 28.32 -3.73 -8.09
N SER A 6 28.64 -5.03 -8.18
CA SER A 6 28.42 -5.80 -9.40
C SER A 6 26.94 -5.88 -9.74
N THR A 7 26.09 -6.24 -8.79
CA THR A 7 24.65 -6.38 -9.03
C THR A 7 23.98 -5.06 -9.38
N GLU A 8 24.42 -3.93 -8.80
CA GLU A 8 23.94 -2.60 -9.18
C GLU A 8 24.31 -2.27 -10.62
N ARG A 9 25.55 -2.55 -11.05
CA ARG A 9 26.02 -2.32 -12.42
C ARG A 9 25.29 -3.18 -13.46
N HIS A 10 25.00 -4.44 -13.13
CA HIS A 10 24.19 -5.29 -13.99
C HIS A 10 22.73 -4.79 -14.05
N TYR A 11 22.17 -4.39 -12.91
CA TYR A 11 20.80 -3.91 -12.84
C TYR A 11 20.61 -2.61 -13.65
N ILE A 12 21.50 -1.63 -13.49
CA ILE A 12 21.43 -0.38 -14.28
C ILE A 12 21.64 -0.63 -15.77
N LYS A 13 22.46 -1.63 -16.15
CA LYS A 13 22.55 -2.07 -17.56
C LYS A 13 21.21 -2.59 -18.05
N HIS A 14 20.52 -3.45 -17.30
CA HIS A 14 19.20 -3.94 -17.68
C HIS A 14 18.19 -2.79 -17.84
N LEU A 15 18.17 -1.82 -16.92
CA LEU A 15 17.32 -0.63 -17.04
C LEU A 15 17.61 0.16 -18.31
N LYS A 16 18.90 0.35 -18.64
CA LYS A 16 19.33 1.01 -19.86
C LYS A 16 18.87 0.24 -21.10
N ASP A 17 19.10 -1.08 -21.15
CA ASP A 17 18.69 -1.94 -22.26
C ASP A 17 17.15 -1.88 -22.45
N ILE A 18 16.38 -1.79 -21.36
CA ILE A 18 14.91 -1.62 -21.42
C ILE A 18 14.52 -0.27 -22.03
N CYS A 19 15.09 0.83 -21.51
CA CYS A 19 14.74 2.18 -21.94
C CYS A 19 15.19 2.46 -23.38
N GLU A 20 16.43 2.09 -23.73
CA GLU A 20 17.03 2.38 -25.03
C GLU A 20 16.70 1.34 -26.10
N GLY A 21 16.47 0.09 -25.69
CA GLY A 21 16.24 -1.04 -26.58
C GLY A 21 14.78 -1.33 -26.87
N TYR A 22 13.94 -1.38 -25.83
CA TYR A 22 12.51 -1.63 -26.00
C TYR A 22 11.74 -0.33 -26.13
N LEU A 23 11.70 0.48 -25.06
CA LEU A 23 10.81 1.65 -24.99
C LEU A 23 11.07 2.65 -26.13
N ARG A 24 12.33 2.97 -26.42
CA ARG A 24 12.70 3.85 -27.54
C ARG A 24 12.26 3.30 -28.90
N GLN A 25 12.28 1.99 -29.11
CA GLN A 25 11.83 1.38 -30.38
C GLN A 25 10.31 1.32 -30.45
N CYS A 26 9.63 1.02 -29.34
CA CYS A 26 8.16 1.05 -29.27
C CYS A 26 7.62 2.45 -29.62
N ARG A 27 8.24 3.52 -29.07
CA ARG A 27 7.89 4.91 -29.38
C ARG A 27 8.05 5.28 -30.87
N LYS A 28 8.94 4.60 -31.61
CA LYS A 28 9.10 4.81 -33.06
C LYS A 28 8.01 4.10 -33.88
N ARG A 29 7.38 3.07 -33.33
CA ARG A 29 6.36 2.26 -33.99
C ARG A 29 4.96 2.68 -33.52
N VAL A 30 4.59 3.92 -33.82
CA VAL A 30 3.25 4.47 -33.53
C VAL A 30 2.12 3.72 -34.23
N ASP A 31 2.45 2.93 -35.27
CA ASP A 31 1.56 2.00 -35.95
C ASP A 31 1.26 0.72 -35.13
N MET A 32 2.10 0.39 -34.15
CA MET A 32 1.97 -0.77 -33.28
C MET A 32 1.61 -0.43 -31.84
N PHE A 33 2.10 0.69 -31.31
CA PHE A 33 1.91 1.07 -29.91
C PHE A 33 1.33 2.48 -29.81
N ASN A 34 0.26 2.63 -29.05
CA ASN A 34 -0.23 3.94 -28.63
C ASN A 34 0.35 4.35 -27.27
N ASP A 35 0.22 5.62 -26.92
CA ASP A 35 0.81 6.19 -25.69
C ASP A 35 0.27 5.53 -24.41
N ASP A 36 -1.02 5.16 -24.38
CA ASP A 36 -1.63 4.48 -23.23
C ASP A 36 -1.02 3.09 -23.02
N GLN A 37 -0.80 2.34 -24.10
CA GLN A 37 -0.13 1.03 -24.05
C GLN A 37 1.31 1.17 -23.56
N LEU A 38 2.05 2.18 -24.03
CA LEU A 38 3.41 2.43 -23.56
C LEU A 38 3.43 2.76 -22.07
N LYS A 39 2.50 3.60 -21.61
CA LYS A 39 2.35 3.96 -20.20
C LYS A 39 2.02 2.73 -19.34
N VAL A 40 1.11 1.87 -19.79
CA VAL A 40 0.75 0.64 -19.06
C VAL A 40 1.92 -0.34 -19.01
N ILE A 41 2.58 -0.60 -20.14
CA ILE A 41 3.64 -1.62 -20.23
C ILE A 41 4.90 -1.21 -19.48
N PHE A 42 5.33 0.05 -19.63
CA PHE A 42 6.63 0.51 -19.12
C PHE A 42 6.52 1.34 -17.83
N GLY A 43 5.34 1.88 -17.50
CA GLY A 43 5.13 2.70 -16.31
C GLY A 43 6.16 3.83 -16.19
N ASN A 44 6.72 3.98 -15.00
CA ASN A 44 7.77 4.95 -14.66
C ASN A 44 9.20 4.37 -14.75
N ILE A 45 9.45 3.37 -15.61
CA ILE A 45 10.77 2.71 -15.71
C ILE A 45 11.91 3.68 -16.04
N GLU A 46 11.65 4.75 -16.81
CA GLU A 46 12.66 5.78 -17.12
C GLU A 46 13.04 6.57 -15.88
N ASP A 47 12.11 6.81 -14.96
CA ASP A 47 12.39 7.50 -13.70
C ASP A 47 13.18 6.60 -12.75
N ILE A 48 12.88 5.30 -12.72
CA ILE A 48 13.71 4.30 -12.02
C ILE A 48 15.13 4.30 -12.59
N TYR A 49 15.29 4.32 -13.91
CA TYR A 49 16.61 4.39 -14.54
C TYR A 49 17.37 5.66 -14.16
N ARG A 50 16.71 6.82 -14.18
CA ARG A 50 17.31 8.10 -13.75
C ARG A 50 17.75 8.09 -12.30
N PHE A 51 16.89 7.62 -11.41
CA PHE A 51 17.22 7.45 -10.00
C PHE A 51 18.43 6.52 -9.82
N GLN A 52 18.40 5.36 -10.48
CA GLN A 52 19.45 4.36 -10.37
C GLN A 52 20.81 4.88 -10.87
N MET A 53 20.84 5.73 -11.91
CA MET A 53 22.08 6.40 -12.34
C MET A 53 22.73 7.24 -11.23
N GLY A 54 21.92 8.01 -10.50
CA GLY A 54 22.41 8.79 -9.36
C GLY A 54 22.92 7.89 -8.23
N PHE A 55 22.10 6.91 -7.85
CA PHE A 55 22.41 5.97 -6.77
C PHE A 55 23.70 5.17 -7.03
N VAL A 56 23.86 4.62 -8.23
CA VAL A 56 25.07 3.86 -8.61
C VAL A 56 26.31 4.76 -8.63
N ARG A 57 26.20 5.97 -9.17
CA ARG A 57 27.32 6.93 -9.17
C ARG A 57 27.80 7.22 -7.75
N ASP A 58 26.87 7.39 -6.81
CA ASP A 58 27.24 7.75 -5.44
C ASP A 58 27.77 6.53 -4.65
N LEU A 59 27.29 5.31 -4.94
CA LEU A 59 27.95 4.07 -4.47
C LEU A 59 29.37 3.91 -5.02
N GLU A 60 29.59 4.23 -6.28
CA GLU A 60 30.92 4.13 -6.90
C GLU A 60 31.91 5.14 -6.30
N LYS A 61 31.44 6.32 -5.86
CA LYS A 61 32.28 7.28 -5.12
C LYS A 61 32.70 6.76 -3.75
N GLN A 62 31.86 5.99 -3.06
CA GLN A 62 32.17 5.42 -1.75
C GLN A 62 32.97 4.11 -1.83
N TYR A 63 33.16 3.55 -3.02
CA TYR A 63 33.90 2.31 -3.20
C TYR A 63 35.41 2.56 -3.04
N ASN A 64 36.01 1.94 -2.02
CA ASN A 64 37.45 1.95 -1.85
C ASN A 64 38.09 0.90 -2.76
N THR A 65 38.87 1.34 -3.75
CA THR A 65 39.51 0.46 -4.74
C THR A 65 40.69 -0.32 -4.17
N GLU A 66 41.40 0.22 -3.19
CA GLU A 66 42.57 -0.42 -2.58
C GLU A 66 42.14 -1.44 -1.53
N GLU A 67 41.15 -1.07 -0.70
CA GLU A 67 40.62 -1.88 0.37
C GLU A 67 39.09 -1.94 0.31
N PRO A 68 38.50 -2.79 -0.56
CA PRO A 68 37.06 -2.83 -0.77
C PRO A 68 36.21 -3.09 0.48
N HIS A 69 36.79 -3.74 1.49
CA HIS A 69 36.11 -4.03 2.76
C HIS A 69 35.93 -2.78 3.64
N LEU A 70 36.67 -1.70 3.40
CA LEU A 70 36.56 -0.41 4.09
C LEU A 70 35.58 0.57 3.41
N SER A 71 34.87 0.13 2.36
CA SER A 71 33.90 0.99 1.66
C SER A 71 32.70 1.31 2.56
N GLU A 72 32.29 2.58 2.61
CA GLU A 72 31.20 3.06 3.46
C GLU A 72 29.94 3.35 2.63
N ILE A 73 29.13 2.32 2.38
CA ILE A 73 27.99 2.41 1.46
C ILE A 73 26.66 2.61 2.17
N GLY A 74 26.60 2.45 3.50
CA GLY A 74 25.40 2.70 4.30
C GLY A 74 24.79 4.10 4.07
N PRO A 75 25.58 5.18 4.09
CA PRO A 75 25.08 6.54 3.86
C PRO A 75 24.37 6.71 2.51
N CYS A 76 24.85 6.07 1.43
CA CYS A 76 24.23 6.17 0.11
C CYS A 76 22.75 5.76 0.13
N PHE A 77 22.41 4.68 0.83
CA PHE A 77 21.03 4.21 0.96
C PHE A 77 20.15 5.18 1.76
N LEU A 78 20.72 5.78 2.81
CA LEU A 78 20.00 6.71 3.69
C LEU A 78 19.71 8.04 2.99
N GLU A 79 20.69 8.58 2.25
CA GLU A 79 20.52 9.83 1.49
C GLU A 79 19.50 9.68 0.35
N HIS A 80 19.40 8.48 -0.23
CA HIS A 80 18.50 8.19 -1.36
C HIS A 80 17.17 7.56 -0.93
N GLN A 81 16.87 7.45 0.37
CA GLN A 81 15.75 6.66 0.88
C GLN A 81 14.39 7.03 0.27
N ASP A 82 14.11 8.32 0.15
CA ASP A 82 12.84 8.81 -0.41
C ASP A 82 12.73 8.51 -1.92
N GLY A 83 13.87 8.47 -2.62
CA GLY A 83 13.92 8.17 -4.05
C GLY A 83 13.52 6.74 -4.38
N PHE A 84 13.66 5.78 -3.44
CA PHE A 84 13.17 4.41 -3.65
C PHE A 84 11.64 4.32 -3.69
N TRP A 85 10.91 5.37 -3.29
CA TRP A 85 9.44 5.35 -3.30
C TRP A 85 8.85 5.23 -4.72
N ILE A 86 9.57 5.63 -5.76
CA ILE A 86 9.13 5.46 -7.16
C ILE A 86 8.88 3.99 -7.55
N TYR A 87 9.50 3.04 -6.85
CA TYR A 87 9.24 1.61 -7.03
C TYR A 87 7.82 1.20 -6.59
N SER A 88 7.19 1.98 -5.71
CA SER A 88 5.81 1.79 -5.26
C SER A 88 4.83 1.85 -6.43
N GLU A 89 4.93 2.90 -7.26
CA GLU A 89 4.14 3.06 -8.48
C GLU A 89 4.40 1.90 -9.46
N TYR A 90 5.68 1.57 -9.69
CA TYR A 90 6.05 0.51 -10.62
C TYR A 90 5.48 -0.85 -10.22
N CYS A 91 5.61 -1.23 -8.94
CA CYS A 91 5.09 -2.49 -8.41
C CYS A 91 3.56 -2.58 -8.49
N ASN A 92 2.85 -1.46 -8.30
CA ASN A 92 1.39 -1.41 -8.40
C ASN A 92 0.92 -1.59 -9.85
N ASN A 93 1.60 -0.99 -10.82
CA ASN A 93 1.27 -1.09 -12.25
C ASN A 93 1.72 -2.42 -12.89
N HIS A 94 2.64 -3.16 -12.27
CA HIS A 94 3.29 -4.32 -12.90
C HIS A 94 2.31 -5.42 -13.34
N LEU A 95 1.21 -5.63 -12.61
CA LEU A 95 0.21 -6.64 -13.01
C LEU A 95 -0.50 -6.24 -14.32
N ASP A 96 -0.88 -4.97 -14.45
CA ASP A 96 -1.52 -4.43 -15.65
C ASP A 96 -0.57 -4.49 -16.85
N ALA A 97 0.71 -4.18 -16.63
CA ALA A 97 1.77 -4.33 -17.63
C ALA A 97 1.85 -5.77 -18.16
N CYS A 98 1.87 -6.76 -17.26
CA CYS A 98 1.89 -8.19 -17.61
C CYS A 98 0.65 -8.61 -18.42
N MET A 99 -0.53 -8.08 -18.08
CA MET A 99 -1.77 -8.37 -18.79
C MET A 99 -1.76 -7.79 -20.22
N GLU A 100 -1.35 -6.54 -20.39
CA GLU A 100 -1.29 -5.92 -21.73
C GLU A 100 -0.21 -6.58 -22.59
N LEU A 101 0.97 -6.91 -22.03
CA LEU A 101 1.98 -7.69 -22.75
C LEU A 101 1.46 -9.05 -23.17
N SER A 102 0.82 -9.80 -22.28
CA SER A 102 0.25 -11.11 -22.59
C SER A 102 -0.78 -11.06 -23.72
N LYS A 103 -1.54 -9.96 -23.79
CA LYS A 103 -2.51 -9.71 -24.87
C LYS A 103 -1.81 -9.40 -26.19
N LEU A 104 -0.79 -8.54 -26.19
CA LEU A 104 -0.02 -8.19 -27.39
C LEU A 104 0.77 -9.38 -27.94
N MET A 105 1.31 -10.21 -27.05
CA MET A 105 2.06 -11.42 -27.41
C MET A 105 1.19 -12.51 -28.07
N ARG A 106 -0.13 -12.33 -28.20
CA ARG A 106 -0.99 -13.21 -29.03
C ARG A 106 -0.85 -12.94 -30.52
N ASP A 107 -0.35 -11.77 -30.91
CA ASP A 107 -0.08 -11.40 -32.30
C ASP A 107 1.41 -11.54 -32.60
N GLY A 108 1.74 -12.39 -33.59
CA GLY A 108 3.12 -12.70 -33.98
C GLY A 108 3.95 -11.48 -34.38
N ARG A 109 3.32 -10.38 -34.81
CA ARG A 109 4.02 -9.12 -35.11
C ARG A 109 4.74 -8.56 -33.88
N TYR A 110 4.11 -8.61 -32.71
CA TYR A 110 4.71 -8.14 -31.46
C TYR A 110 5.78 -9.10 -30.96
N GLN A 111 5.57 -10.41 -31.12
CA GLN A 111 6.58 -11.41 -30.77
C GLN A 111 7.89 -11.18 -31.54
N HIS A 112 7.81 -11.05 -32.87
CA HIS A 112 8.97 -10.78 -33.71
C HIS A 112 9.60 -9.42 -33.41
N PHE A 113 8.77 -8.39 -33.14
CA PHE A 113 9.26 -7.06 -32.79
C PHE A 113 10.07 -7.07 -31.48
N PHE A 114 9.54 -7.66 -30.40
CA PHE A 114 10.24 -7.72 -29.13
C PHE A 114 11.49 -8.60 -29.22
N GLU A 115 11.45 -9.71 -29.94
CA GLU A 115 12.64 -10.54 -30.16
C GLU A 115 13.74 -9.79 -30.94
N ALA A 116 13.37 -9.03 -31.97
CA ALA A 116 14.32 -8.19 -32.68
C ALA A 116 14.95 -7.11 -31.79
N CYS A 117 14.17 -6.50 -30.89
CA CYS A 117 14.68 -5.54 -29.91
C CYS A 117 15.68 -6.20 -28.94
N ARG A 118 15.36 -7.40 -28.45
CA ARG A 118 16.22 -8.19 -27.55
C ARG A 118 17.58 -8.49 -28.19
N LEU A 119 17.56 -8.99 -29.43
CA LEU A 119 18.75 -9.33 -30.20
C LEU A 119 19.60 -8.09 -30.51
N LEU A 120 18.97 -6.97 -30.87
CA LEU A 120 19.67 -5.71 -31.14
C LEU A 120 20.42 -5.17 -29.92
N GLN A 121 19.87 -5.36 -28.71
CA GLN A 121 20.53 -5.00 -27.45
C GLN A 121 21.47 -6.09 -26.91
N GLN A 122 21.61 -7.22 -27.61
CA GLN A 122 22.43 -8.36 -27.18
C GLN A 122 22.08 -8.85 -25.77
N MET A 123 20.78 -8.87 -25.46
CA MET A 123 20.28 -9.32 -24.17
C MET A 123 20.24 -10.85 -24.13
N ILE A 124 20.36 -11.41 -22.92
CA ILE A 124 20.17 -12.85 -22.69
C ILE A 124 18.77 -13.30 -23.13
N ASP A 125 18.60 -14.62 -23.32
CA ASP A 125 17.37 -15.22 -23.82
C ASP A 125 16.26 -15.27 -22.76
N ILE A 126 15.82 -14.08 -22.36
CA ILE A 126 14.71 -13.81 -21.46
C ILE A 126 13.76 -12.86 -22.18
N ALA A 127 12.48 -13.15 -22.13
CA ALA A 127 11.46 -12.30 -22.73
C ALA A 127 11.32 -10.95 -21.98
N ILE A 128 10.69 -9.97 -22.63
CA ILE A 128 10.57 -8.59 -22.10
C ILE A 128 9.90 -8.54 -20.71
N ASP A 129 8.91 -9.39 -20.45
CA ASP A 129 8.21 -9.49 -19.16
C ASP A 129 9.18 -9.87 -18.02
N GLY A 130 10.10 -10.80 -18.27
CA GLY A 130 11.16 -11.17 -17.34
C GLY A 130 12.08 -10.00 -17.00
N PHE A 131 12.43 -9.16 -17.97
CA PHE A 131 13.22 -7.95 -17.73
C PHE A 131 12.43 -6.88 -16.96
N LEU A 132 11.14 -6.70 -17.26
CA LEU A 132 10.26 -5.78 -16.55
C LEU A 132 9.97 -6.21 -15.11
N LEU A 133 10.20 -7.47 -14.75
CA LEU A 133 10.13 -7.95 -13.37
C LEU A 133 11.36 -7.54 -12.52
N THR A 134 12.48 -7.17 -13.16
CA THR A 134 13.74 -6.91 -12.44
C THR A 134 13.67 -5.79 -11.39
N PRO A 135 12.96 -4.67 -11.58
CA PRO A 135 12.83 -3.65 -10.52
C PRO A 135 12.06 -4.16 -9.29
N VAL A 136 11.02 -4.96 -9.50
CA VAL A 136 10.23 -5.60 -8.43
C VAL A 136 11.11 -6.56 -7.63
N GLN A 137 11.96 -7.34 -8.31
CA GLN A 137 12.92 -8.21 -7.63
C GLN A 137 14.00 -7.41 -6.90
N LYS A 138 14.47 -6.32 -7.50
CA LYS A 138 15.61 -5.56 -6.98
C LYS A 138 15.28 -4.89 -5.65
N ILE A 139 14.12 -4.25 -5.54
CA ILE A 139 13.70 -3.58 -4.31
C ILE A 139 13.57 -4.57 -3.13
N CYS A 140 13.24 -5.83 -3.40
CA CYS A 140 13.17 -6.90 -2.40
C CYS A 140 14.54 -7.50 -2.03
N LYS A 141 15.57 -7.32 -2.87
CA LYS A 141 16.93 -7.85 -2.62
C LYS A 141 17.76 -6.96 -1.69
N TYR A 142 17.53 -5.64 -1.68
CA TYR A 142 18.33 -4.72 -0.85
C TYR A 142 18.36 -5.09 0.64
N PRO A 143 17.23 -5.42 1.31
CA PRO A 143 17.28 -5.84 2.71
C PRO A 143 18.12 -7.10 2.94
N LEU A 144 18.13 -8.05 2.00
CA LEU A 144 18.92 -9.28 2.11
C LEU A 144 20.41 -8.98 1.97
N GLN A 145 20.78 -8.15 0.97
CA GLN A 145 22.16 -7.75 0.71
C GLN A 145 22.74 -6.93 1.87
N LEU A 146 21.96 -6.00 2.43
CA LEU A 146 22.38 -5.20 3.59
C LEU A 146 22.46 -6.03 4.88
N ALA A 147 21.58 -7.01 5.08
CA ALA A 147 21.66 -7.92 6.22
C ALA A 147 22.93 -8.78 6.17
N GLU A 148 23.27 -9.31 4.98
CA GLU A 148 24.50 -10.07 4.82
C GLU A 148 25.75 -9.19 4.97
N LEU A 149 25.71 -7.94 4.49
CA LEU A 149 26.79 -6.98 4.74
C LEU A 149 26.97 -6.71 6.25
N LEU A 150 25.89 -6.41 6.96
CA LEU A 150 25.91 -6.11 8.40
C LEU A 150 26.50 -7.26 9.21
N LYS A 151 26.18 -8.51 8.84
CA LYS A 151 26.72 -9.72 9.48
C LYS A 151 28.24 -9.80 9.42
N TYR A 152 28.87 -9.26 8.37
CA TYR A 152 30.33 -9.23 8.21
C TYR A 152 30.95 -7.87 8.56
N THR A 153 30.18 -6.94 9.10
CA THR A 153 30.67 -5.62 9.51
C THR A 153 30.89 -5.61 11.02
N ALA A 154 32.14 -5.34 11.47
CA ALA A 154 32.46 -5.23 12.89
C ALA A 154 31.75 -4.02 13.53
N GLN A 155 31.44 -4.08 14.83
CA GLN A 155 30.70 -3.00 15.50
C GLN A 155 31.49 -1.68 15.55
N GLU A 156 32.81 -1.79 15.53
CA GLU A 156 33.77 -0.68 15.53
C GLU A 156 33.98 -0.10 14.12
N HIS A 157 33.53 -0.79 13.07
CA HIS A 157 33.62 -0.30 11.70
C HIS A 157 32.77 0.97 11.56
N SER A 158 33.31 1.98 10.90
CA SER A 158 32.65 3.29 10.74
C SER A 158 31.30 3.19 10.03
N ASP A 159 31.15 2.27 9.08
CA ASP A 159 29.89 2.01 8.37
C ASP A 159 28.84 1.21 9.17
N TYR A 160 29.18 0.58 10.31
CA TYR A 160 28.29 -0.37 11.00
C TYR A 160 26.91 0.21 11.31
N ARG A 161 26.88 1.42 11.90
CA ARG A 161 25.63 2.09 12.28
C ARG A 161 24.81 2.51 11.06
N TYR A 162 25.49 2.92 9.99
CA TYR A 162 24.83 3.34 8.75
C TYR A 162 24.24 2.15 8.00
N VAL A 163 24.95 1.01 7.91
CA VAL A 163 24.41 -0.23 7.33
C VAL A 163 23.22 -0.75 8.13
N ALA A 164 23.28 -0.71 9.46
CA ALA A 164 22.16 -1.12 10.31
C ALA A 164 20.93 -0.23 10.09
N ALA A 165 21.11 1.09 10.01
CA ALA A 165 20.04 2.03 9.72
C ALA A 165 19.49 1.84 8.30
N ALA A 166 20.36 1.69 7.29
CA ALA A 166 19.98 1.45 5.90
C ALA A 166 19.17 0.15 5.76
N LEU A 167 19.55 -0.91 6.47
CA LEU A 167 18.78 -2.16 6.50
C LEU A 167 17.36 -1.93 7.03
N ALA A 168 17.21 -1.18 8.13
CA ALA A 168 15.89 -0.86 8.69
C ALA A 168 15.05 -0.03 7.71
N VAL A 169 15.64 0.99 7.08
CA VAL A 169 15.00 1.83 6.07
C VAL A 169 14.55 1.00 4.87
N MET A 170 15.42 0.17 4.29
CA MET A 170 15.06 -0.62 3.11
C MET A 170 14.02 -1.70 3.42
N ARG A 171 14.03 -2.29 4.62
CA ARG A 171 12.92 -3.17 5.08
C ARG A 171 11.61 -2.40 5.12
N ASN A 172 11.61 -1.20 5.67
CA ASN A 172 10.43 -0.35 5.72
C ASN A 172 9.93 0.02 4.31
N VAL A 173 10.81 0.37 3.38
CA VAL A 173 10.46 0.64 1.98
C VAL A 173 9.78 -0.57 1.34
N THR A 174 10.38 -1.77 1.41
CA THR A 174 9.78 -2.98 0.83
C THR A 174 8.43 -3.32 1.48
N GLN A 175 8.33 -3.18 2.81
CA GLN A 175 7.09 -3.42 3.54
C GLN A 175 5.99 -2.46 3.09
N GLN A 176 6.27 -1.16 2.99
CA GLN A 176 5.29 -0.16 2.57
C GLN A 176 4.84 -0.35 1.12
N ILE A 177 5.74 -0.71 0.20
CA ILE A 177 5.37 -1.03 -1.19
C ILE A 177 4.41 -2.23 -1.23
N ASN A 178 4.73 -3.30 -0.50
CA ASN A 178 3.88 -4.49 -0.44
C ASN A 178 2.52 -4.17 0.19
N GLU A 179 2.51 -3.36 1.24
CA GLU A 179 1.31 -2.91 1.93
C GLU A 179 0.41 -2.07 1.01
N ARG A 180 0.98 -1.12 0.26
CA ARG A 180 0.22 -0.32 -0.72
C ARG A 180 -0.43 -1.20 -1.79
N LYS A 181 0.29 -2.19 -2.30
CA LYS A 181 -0.28 -3.17 -3.25
C LYS A 181 -1.45 -3.93 -2.61
N ARG A 182 -1.27 -4.42 -1.38
CA ARG A 182 -2.32 -5.12 -0.62
C ARG A 182 -3.56 -4.24 -0.44
N ARG A 183 -3.41 -2.95 -0.12
CA ARG A 183 -4.53 -2.02 0.00
C ARG A 183 -5.31 -1.89 -1.30
N LEU A 184 -4.61 -1.68 -2.42
CA LEU A 184 -5.24 -1.58 -3.74
C LEU A 184 -6.03 -2.84 -4.11
N GLU A 185 -5.53 -4.03 -3.75
CA GLU A 185 -6.24 -5.30 -3.93
C GLU A 185 -7.45 -5.46 -2.98
N ASN A 186 -7.51 -4.72 -1.87
CA ASN A 186 -8.61 -4.79 -0.90
C ASN A 186 -9.71 -3.76 -1.12
N ILE A 187 -9.50 -2.74 -1.96
CA ILE A 187 -10.52 -1.72 -2.29
C ILE A 187 -11.82 -2.39 -2.78
N ASP A 188 -11.72 -3.42 -3.62
CA ASP A 188 -12.87 -4.20 -4.09
C ASP A 188 -13.66 -4.83 -2.93
N LYS A 189 -12.95 -5.28 -1.87
CA LYS A 189 -13.59 -5.88 -0.69
C LYS A 189 -14.32 -4.82 0.14
N ILE A 190 -13.78 -3.60 0.23
CA ILE A 190 -14.45 -2.48 0.91
C ILE A 190 -15.74 -2.12 0.18
N ALA A 191 -15.70 -1.98 -1.15
CA ALA A 191 -16.88 -1.69 -1.96
C ALA A 191 -17.95 -2.80 -1.82
N GLN A 192 -17.53 -4.07 -1.86
CA GLN A 192 -18.43 -5.21 -1.66
C GLN A 192 -19.01 -5.25 -0.24
N TRP A 193 -18.21 -4.95 0.78
CA TRP A 193 -18.64 -4.88 2.16
C TRP A 193 -19.69 -3.77 2.34
N GLN A 194 -19.42 -2.56 1.84
CA GLN A 194 -20.37 -1.45 1.90
C GLN A 194 -21.70 -1.81 1.24
N ALA A 195 -21.68 -2.42 0.06
CA ALA A 195 -22.88 -2.86 -0.64
C ALA A 195 -23.67 -3.96 0.09
N SER A 196 -23.05 -4.66 1.06
CA SER A 196 -23.72 -5.65 1.90
C SER A 196 -24.40 -5.05 3.14
N VAL A 197 -24.03 -3.81 3.51
CA VAL A 197 -24.64 -3.09 4.63
C VAL A 197 -25.96 -2.47 4.17
N LEU A 198 -27.03 -2.73 4.92
CA LEU A 198 -28.36 -2.19 4.64
C LEU A 198 -28.50 -0.75 5.16
N ASP A 199 -29.41 0.01 4.55
CA ASP A 199 -29.74 1.39 4.89
C ASP A 199 -28.51 2.33 4.86
N TRP A 200 -27.60 2.13 3.91
CA TRP A 200 -26.41 2.97 3.76
C TRP A 200 -26.79 4.43 3.46
N GLU A 201 -26.17 5.36 4.20
CA GLU A 201 -26.35 6.81 4.01
C GLU A 201 -24.98 7.51 3.93
N GLY A 202 -24.92 8.57 3.12
CA GLY A 202 -23.71 9.34 2.85
C GLY A 202 -22.83 8.72 1.77
N ASP A 203 -21.63 9.28 1.62
CA ASP A 203 -20.69 8.96 0.54
C ASP A 203 -20.11 7.54 0.64
N ASP A 204 -19.52 7.07 -0.46
CA ASP A 204 -18.85 5.78 -0.50
C ASP A 204 -17.61 5.83 0.41
N ILE A 205 -17.28 4.71 1.05
CA ILE A 205 -16.10 4.63 1.94
C ILE A 205 -14.84 4.98 1.16
N LEU A 206 -14.76 4.51 -0.09
CA LEU A 206 -13.63 4.71 -0.99
C LEU A 206 -13.42 6.15 -1.44
N ASP A 207 -14.36 7.06 -1.14
CA ASP A 207 -14.17 8.48 -1.42
C ASP A 207 -13.13 9.11 -0.49
N ARG A 208 -12.99 8.58 0.73
CA ARG A 208 -12.04 9.07 1.74
C ARG A 208 -11.10 8.01 2.29
N SER A 209 -11.39 6.73 2.14
CA SER A 209 -10.69 5.65 2.82
C SER A 209 -10.24 4.56 1.87
N SER A 210 -9.20 3.83 2.26
CA SER A 210 -8.57 2.81 1.45
C SER A 210 -8.30 1.49 2.18
N GLU A 211 -8.38 1.48 3.52
CA GLU A 211 -8.01 0.32 4.31
C GLU A 211 -8.90 0.18 5.56
N LEU A 212 -9.35 -1.06 5.82
CA LEU A 212 -9.99 -1.40 7.10
C LEU A 212 -8.91 -1.77 8.12
N ILE A 213 -8.73 -0.93 9.13
CA ILE A 213 -7.68 -1.08 10.14
C ILE A 213 -8.13 -2.02 11.26
N TYR A 214 -9.35 -1.83 11.75
CA TYR A 214 -9.88 -2.67 12.83
C TYR A 214 -11.40 -2.74 12.84
N THR A 215 -11.92 -3.84 13.38
CA THR A 215 -13.36 -4.00 13.61
C THR A 215 -13.64 -4.75 14.90
N GLY A 216 -14.73 -4.38 15.58
CA GLY A 216 -15.13 -5.00 16.83
C GLY A 216 -16.47 -4.50 17.36
N GLU A 217 -17.03 -5.22 18.31
CA GLU A 217 -18.24 -4.82 19.03
C GLU A 217 -17.88 -3.99 20.26
N LEU A 218 -18.54 -2.85 20.43
CA LEU A 218 -18.41 -2.01 21.62
C LEU A 218 -19.80 -1.56 22.10
N SER A 219 -19.88 -1.27 23.40
CA SER A 219 -20.95 -0.42 23.91
C SER A 219 -20.51 1.03 23.72
N TRP A 220 -21.42 1.92 23.35
CA TRP A 220 -21.11 3.35 23.26
C TRP A 220 -22.27 4.20 23.76
N ILE A 221 -21.95 5.43 24.17
CA ILE A 221 -22.92 6.48 24.48
C ILE A 221 -22.54 7.68 23.61
N TYR A 222 -23.46 8.10 22.75
CA TYR A 222 -23.24 9.15 21.77
C TYR A 222 -23.05 10.54 22.40
N GLN A 223 -23.75 10.86 23.49
CA GLN A 223 -23.59 12.15 24.17
C GLN A 223 -23.90 11.99 25.66
N PRO A 224 -23.43 12.90 26.53
CA PRO A 224 -23.77 12.88 27.96
C PRO A 224 -25.27 12.67 28.21
N TYR A 225 -25.60 11.85 29.20
CA TYR A 225 -26.98 11.42 29.53
C TYR A 225 -27.71 10.63 28.44
N GLY A 226 -27.02 10.27 27.35
CA GLY A 226 -27.55 9.42 26.28
C GLY A 226 -27.71 7.96 26.70
N ARG A 227 -28.48 7.21 25.90
CA ARG A 227 -28.63 5.76 26.10
C ARG A 227 -27.39 5.01 25.62
N SER A 228 -26.95 4.03 26.40
CA SER A 228 -25.94 3.06 25.97
C SER A 228 -26.50 2.15 24.88
N GLN A 229 -25.70 1.93 23.82
CA GLN A 229 -26.08 1.12 22.67
C GLN A 229 -24.94 0.15 22.33
N GLN A 230 -25.29 -1.07 21.91
CA GLN A 230 -24.33 -2.01 21.33
C GLN A 230 -24.22 -1.78 19.82
N ARG A 231 -23.00 -1.63 19.30
CA ARG A 231 -22.72 -1.44 17.87
C ARG A 231 -21.50 -2.24 17.46
N VAL A 232 -21.44 -2.56 16.17
CA VAL A 232 -20.21 -3.05 15.52
C VAL A 232 -19.56 -1.86 14.86
N PHE A 233 -18.29 -1.65 15.15
CA PHE A 233 -17.50 -0.54 14.63
C PHE A 233 -16.50 -1.04 13.59
N PHE A 234 -16.26 -0.24 12.57
CA PHE A 234 -15.33 -0.50 11.47
C PHE A 234 -14.47 0.75 11.30
N LEU A 235 -13.23 0.67 11.77
CA LEU A 235 -12.25 1.76 11.69
C LEU A 235 -11.53 1.66 10.36
N PHE A 236 -11.74 2.66 9.52
CA PHE A 236 -10.97 2.89 8.31
C PHE A 236 -10.02 4.08 8.54
N ASP A 237 -9.04 4.26 7.64
CA ASP A 237 -8.35 5.53 7.49
C ASP A 237 -9.37 6.67 7.31
N HIS A 238 -9.20 7.76 8.05
CA HIS A 238 -10.06 8.95 8.08
C HIS A 238 -11.45 8.82 8.72
N GLN A 239 -12.03 7.63 8.86
CA GLN A 239 -13.41 7.50 9.35
C GLN A 239 -13.71 6.20 10.10
N LEU A 240 -14.59 6.29 11.09
CA LEU A 240 -15.11 5.17 11.86
C LEU A 240 -16.59 4.97 11.55
N VAL A 241 -16.94 3.85 10.90
CA VAL A 241 -18.33 3.49 10.58
C VAL A 241 -18.92 2.64 11.70
N LEU A 242 -20.19 2.87 12.05
CA LEU A 242 -20.91 2.07 13.04
C LEU A 242 -22.18 1.44 12.48
N CYS A 243 -22.34 0.15 12.75
CA CYS A 243 -23.48 -0.65 12.31
C CYS A 243 -24.20 -1.32 13.49
N LYS A 244 -25.47 -1.64 13.27
CA LYS A 244 -26.28 -2.49 14.17
C LYS A 244 -26.49 -3.86 13.51
N LYS A 245 -26.20 -4.94 14.24
CA LYS A 245 -26.55 -6.31 13.82
C LYS A 245 -28.06 -6.52 13.87
N ASP A 246 -28.59 -7.23 12.88
CA ASP A 246 -29.96 -7.74 12.96
C ASP A 246 -30.13 -8.66 14.17
N LEU A 247 -31.32 -8.66 14.77
CA LEU A 247 -31.62 -9.43 15.98
C LEU A 247 -31.64 -10.93 15.71
N ILE A 248 -32.09 -11.34 14.53
CA ILE A 248 -32.27 -12.74 14.14
C ILE A 248 -31.09 -13.17 13.26
N ARG A 249 -30.79 -12.37 12.23
CA ARG A 249 -29.74 -12.67 11.24
C ARG A 249 -28.45 -11.92 11.55
N ARG A 250 -27.61 -12.48 12.43
CA ARG A 250 -26.37 -11.83 12.90
C ARG A 250 -25.36 -11.48 11.80
N ASP A 251 -25.53 -12.01 10.59
CA ASP A 251 -24.78 -11.70 9.38
C ASP A 251 -25.22 -10.38 8.70
N ILE A 252 -26.45 -9.90 8.98
CA ILE A 252 -26.98 -8.65 8.44
C ILE A 252 -26.57 -7.48 9.33
N LEU A 253 -26.05 -6.42 8.69
CA LEU A 253 -25.67 -5.16 9.30
C LEU A 253 -26.52 -4.02 8.73
N TYR A 254 -27.00 -3.14 9.61
CA TYR A 254 -27.66 -1.89 9.25
C TYR A 254 -26.76 -0.72 9.60
N TYR A 255 -26.56 0.20 8.66
CA TYR A 255 -25.81 1.43 8.89
C TYR A 255 -26.48 2.29 9.96
N LYS A 256 -25.67 2.91 10.84
CA LYS A 256 -26.13 3.78 11.92
C LYS A 256 -25.35 5.08 12.07
N GLY A 257 -24.44 5.37 11.14
CA GLY A 257 -23.64 6.58 11.13
C GLY A 257 -22.14 6.31 10.94
N ARG A 258 -21.40 7.40 10.91
CA ARG A 258 -19.94 7.43 10.83
C ARG A 258 -19.39 8.61 11.62
N ILE A 259 -18.13 8.52 12.03
CA ILE A 259 -17.38 9.58 12.71
C ILE A 259 -16.18 9.92 11.84
N ASP A 260 -15.97 11.22 11.60
CA ASP A 260 -14.79 11.73 10.89
C ASP A 260 -13.59 11.76 11.85
N MET A 261 -12.70 10.78 11.74
CA MET A 261 -11.59 10.60 12.68
C MET A 261 -10.56 11.73 12.62
N ASP A 262 -10.51 12.50 11.53
CA ASP A 262 -9.60 13.65 11.40
C ASP A 262 -9.92 14.75 12.42
N ARG A 263 -11.20 14.84 12.79
CA ARG A 263 -11.73 15.85 13.72
C ARG A 263 -11.76 15.38 15.18
N TYR A 264 -11.32 14.16 15.47
CA TYR A 264 -11.40 13.58 16.82
C TYR A 264 -10.04 13.21 17.40
N GLU A 265 -9.94 13.28 18.73
CA GLU A 265 -8.81 12.77 19.51
C GLU A 265 -9.28 11.65 20.44
N VAL A 266 -8.44 10.61 20.55
CA VAL A 266 -8.69 9.50 21.46
C VAL A 266 -8.09 9.81 22.82
N ARG A 267 -8.88 9.65 23.88
CA ARG A 267 -8.39 9.72 25.26
C ARG A 267 -8.86 8.50 26.04
N GLU A 268 -7.95 7.93 26.83
CA GLU A 268 -8.33 6.85 27.73
C GLU A 268 -9.25 7.37 28.84
N ALA A 269 -10.28 6.59 29.18
CA ALA A 269 -11.06 6.83 30.38
C ALA A 269 -10.51 5.94 31.51
N ILE A 270 -10.50 6.51 32.72
CA ILE A 270 -10.12 5.81 33.95
C ILE A 270 -11.33 4.99 34.41
N ASP A 271 -11.10 3.73 34.80
CA ASP A 271 -12.13 2.88 35.37
C ASP A 271 -12.69 3.51 36.66
N GLY A 272 -14.01 3.62 36.78
CA GLY A 272 -14.65 4.32 37.88
C GLY A 272 -15.87 5.11 37.43
N ARG A 273 -16.21 6.17 38.16
CA ARG A 273 -17.27 7.09 37.76
C ARG A 273 -16.69 8.11 36.79
N ASP A 274 -17.28 8.18 35.60
CA ASP A 274 -16.94 9.16 34.58
C ASP A 274 -17.70 10.46 34.83
N ASP A 275 -16.98 11.58 34.92
CA ASP A 275 -17.59 12.88 35.25
C ASP A 275 -18.41 13.46 34.08
N ASP A 276 -17.91 13.34 32.85
CA ASP A 276 -18.55 13.89 31.66
C ASP A 276 -19.91 13.21 31.39
N PHE A 277 -19.99 11.89 31.57
CA PHE A 277 -21.21 11.12 31.31
C PHE A 277 -22.01 10.78 32.57
N ASN A 278 -21.45 11.02 33.77
CA ASN A 278 -22.03 10.66 35.07
C ASN A 278 -22.45 9.18 35.18
N VAL A 279 -21.63 8.28 34.63
CA VAL A 279 -21.86 6.82 34.63
C VAL A 279 -20.64 6.07 35.12
N SER A 280 -20.84 4.86 35.66
CA SER A 280 -19.74 3.95 36.00
C SER A 280 -19.23 3.25 34.74
N VAL A 281 -17.92 3.33 34.49
CA VAL A 281 -17.27 2.82 33.28
C VAL A 281 -16.14 1.87 33.62
N LYS A 282 -15.92 0.88 32.76
CA LYS A 282 -14.82 -0.06 32.83
C LYS A 282 -14.31 -0.37 31.43
N ASN A 283 -12.99 -0.47 31.26
CA ASN A 283 -12.34 -0.68 29.95
C ASN A 283 -12.80 0.34 28.91
N ALA A 284 -12.88 1.62 29.31
CA ALA A 284 -13.45 2.67 28.48
C ALA A 284 -12.38 3.60 27.87
N PHE A 285 -12.77 4.25 26.78
CA PHE A 285 -12.05 5.34 26.13
C PHE A 285 -13.05 6.30 25.51
N LYS A 286 -12.61 7.51 25.19
CA LYS A 286 -13.43 8.61 24.68
C LYS A 286 -12.86 9.16 23.38
N LEU A 287 -13.76 9.64 22.53
CA LEU A 287 -13.43 10.48 21.39
C LEU A 287 -13.89 11.91 21.70
N TYR A 288 -12.97 12.86 21.62
CA TYR A 288 -13.22 14.29 21.78
C TYR A 288 -13.09 14.98 20.44
N ASN A 289 -14.11 15.74 20.05
CA ASN A 289 -14.03 16.57 18.85
C ASN A 289 -13.06 17.73 19.09
N LYS A 290 -12.19 18.02 18.12
CA LYS A 290 -11.19 19.11 18.20
C LYS A 290 -11.79 20.49 17.99
N ASP A 291 -12.92 20.55 17.27
CA ASP A 291 -13.54 21.79 16.81
C ASP A 291 -14.82 22.14 17.59
N SER A 292 -15.30 21.25 18.46
CA SER A 292 -16.55 21.41 19.21
C SER A 292 -16.50 20.68 20.55
N GLU A 293 -17.52 20.89 21.38
CA GLU A 293 -17.68 20.20 22.66
C GLU A 293 -18.26 18.77 22.52
N GLU A 294 -18.37 18.25 21.29
CA GLU A 294 -18.89 16.91 21.04
C GLU A 294 -17.94 15.83 21.60
N ILE A 295 -18.51 14.92 22.39
CA ILE A 295 -17.79 13.87 23.11
C ILE A 295 -18.57 12.56 23.05
N HIS A 296 -17.85 11.47 22.79
CA HIS A 296 -18.40 10.12 22.74
C HIS A 296 -17.62 9.21 23.68
N ILE A 297 -18.29 8.30 24.38
CA ILE A 297 -17.63 7.29 25.22
C ILE A 297 -17.91 5.88 24.72
N PHE A 298 -16.86 5.07 24.73
CA PHE A 298 -16.83 3.69 24.26
C PHE A 298 -16.40 2.77 25.39
N LEU A 299 -17.04 1.61 25.50
CA LEU A 299 -16.80 0.62 26.53
C LEU A 299 -16.57 -0.75 25.90
N ALA A 300 -15.36 -1.27 26.08
CA ALA A 300 -14.99 -2.62 25.68
C ALA A 300 -15.40 -3.65 26.74
N LYS A 301 -15.66 -4.89 26.33
CA LYS A 301 -16.03 -5.94 27.30
C LYS A 301 -14.81 -6.40 28.09
N LYS A 302 -13.64 -6.38 27.45
CA LYS A 302 -12.36 -6.85 28.02
C LYS A 302 -11.26 -5.79 27.91
N PRO A 303 -10.28 -5.78 28.83
CA PRO A 303 -9.15 -4.85 28.77
C PRO A 303 -8.30 -5.07 27.51
N GLU A 304 -8.16 -6.32 27.03
CA GLU A 304 -7.42 -6.61 25.80
C GLU A 304 -8.10 -6.00 24.56
N GLU A 305 -9.43 -5.92 24.55
CA GLU A 305 -10.20 -5.26 23.49
C GLU A 305 -9.97 -3.75 23.54
N LYS A 306 -9.98 -3.12 24.74
CA LYS A 306 -9.63 -1.68 24.89
C LYS A 306 -8.23 -1.41 24.32
N ILE A 307 -7.23 -2.21 24.67
CA ILE A 307 -5.85 -2.04 24.20
C ILE A 307 -5.77 -2.16 22.67
N ARG A 308 -6.48 -3.12 22.07
CA ARG A 308 -6.52 -3.27 20.60
C ARG A 308 -7.15 -2.07 19.92
N TRP A 309 -8.24 -1.52 20.45
CA TRP A 309 -8.87 -0.32 19.91
C TRP A 309 -7.95 0.90 20.00
N LEU A 310 -7.33 1.15 21.15
CA LEU A 310 -6.38 2.26 21.31
C LEU A 310 -5.20 2.16 20.35
N ARG A 311 -4.66 0.94 20.16
CA ARG A 311 -3.63 0.69 19.16
C ARG A 311 -4.13 0.96 17.75
N ALA A 312 -5.33 0.49 17.40
CA ALA A 312 -5.89 0.68 16.08
C ALA A 312 -6.08 2.17 15.73
N PHE A 313 -6.53 3.00 16.68
CA PHE A 313 -6.60 4.45 16.46
C PHE A 313 -5.23 5.10 16.29
N HIS A 314 -4.22 4.64 17.03
CA HIS A 314 -2.85 5.12 16.84
C HIS A 314 -2.30 4.73 15.46
N GLU A 315 -2.53 3.49 15.03
CA GLU A 315 -2.17 2.99 13.70
C GLU A 315 -2.89 3.77 12.60
N GLU A 316 -4.15 4.13 12.81
CA GLU A 316 -4.96 4.92 11.89
C GLU A 316 -4.42 6.35 11.71
N ARG A 317 -4.11 7.05 12.80
CA ARG A 317 -3.48 8.38 12.73
C ARG A 317 -2.11 8.35 12.08
N LYS A 318 -1.32 7.31 12.36
CA LYS A 318 -0.01 7.11 11.72
C LYS A 318 -0.16 6.87 10.22
N MET A 319 -1.10 6.03 9.81
CA MET A 319 -1.39 5.72 8.41
C MET A 319 -1.77 6.98 7.63
N VAL A 320 -2.72 7.77 8.15
CA VAL A 320 -3.15 9.03 7.51
C VAL A 320 -1.97 10.00 7.30
N GLN A 321 -1.11 10.17 8.31
CA GLN A 321 0.07 11.04 8.21
C GLN A 321 1.09 10.54 7.18
N GLU A 322 1.30 9.22 7.11
CA GLU A 322 2.20 8.61 6.13
C GLU A 322 1.65 8.77 4.71
N ASP A 323 0.34 8.53 4.52
CA ASP A 323 -0.34 8.66 3.24
C ASP A 323 -0.33 10.11 2.71
N GLU A 324 -0.56 11.09 3.59
CA GLU A 324 -0.41 12.52 3.25
C GLU A 324 1.03 12.87 2.84
N LYS A 325 2.03 12.37 3.59
CA LYS A 325 3.45 12.63 3.31
C LYS A 325 3.86 12.10 1.93
N ILE A 326 3.34 10.94 1.55
CA ILE A 326 3.71 10.26 0.28
C ILE A 326 2.76 10.61 -0.87
N GLY A 327 1.72 11.41 -0.62
CA GLY A 327 0.68 11.74 -1.61
C GLY A 327 -0.10 10.51 -2.09
N PHE A 328 -0.39 9.57 -1.18
CA PHE A 328 -1.17 8.40 -1.52
C PHE A 328 -2.66 8.74 -1.61
N GLU A 329 -3.24 8.51 -2.79
CA GLU A 329 -4.68 8.60 -3.00
C GLU A 329 -5.15 7.45 -3.90
N ILE A 330 -6.37 6.98 -3.69
CA ILE A 330 -7.03 6.07 -4.64
C ILE A 330 -7.48 6.89 -5.84
N SER A 331 -7.04 6.50 -7.04
CA SER A 331 -7.46 7.19 -8.26
C SER A 331 -8.96 6.99 -8.55
N GLU A 332 -9.58 7.98 -9.19
CA GLU A 332 -10.97 7.89 -9.66
C GLU A 332 -11.24 6.67 -10.55
N TYR A 333 -10.25 6.25 -11.33
CA TYR A 333 -10.35 5.03 -12.13
C TYR A 333 -10.49 3.78 -11.25
N GLN A 334 -9.66 3.65 -10.21
CA GLN A 334 -9.71 2.52 -9.27
C GLN A 334 -11.03 2.49 -8.50
N LYS A 335 -11.52 3.64 -8.03
CA LYS A 335 -12.85 3.74 -7.38
C LYS A 335 -13.96 3.24 -8.31
N ARG A 336 -13.96 3.66 -9.58
CA ARG A 336 -14.93 3.22 -10.59
C ARG A 336 -14.84 1.71 -10.86
N GLN A 337 -13.64 1.15 -10.93
CA GLN A 337 -13.46 -0.30 -11.11
C GLN A 337 -14.06 -1.09 -9.95
N ALA A 338 -13.77 -0.69 -8.71
CA ALA A 338 -14.34 -1.33 -7.53
C ALA A 338 -15.87 -1.27 -7.50
N ALA A 339 -16.46 -0.11 -7.82
CA ALA A 339 -17.91 0.04 -7.95
C ALA A 339 -18.51 -0.86 -9.06
N MET A 340 -17.79 -1.05 -10.17
CA MET A 340 -18.23 -1.96 -11.24
C MET A 340 -18.20 -3.42 -10.81
N THR A 341 -17.21 -3.84 -10.01
CA THR A 341 -17.13 -5.19 -9.44
C THR A 341 -18.38 -5.51 -8.61
N VAL A 342 -18.84 -4.58 -7.77
CA VAL A 342 -20.08 -4.72 -6.99
C VAL A 342 -21.28 -4.97 -7.92
N ARG A 343 -21.45 -4.15 -8.97
CA ARG A 343 -22.58 -4.29 -9.91
C ARG A 343 -22.61 -5.66 -10.59
N LYS A 344 -21.45 -6.22 -10.94
CA LYS A 344 -21.34 -7.56 -11.55
C LYS A 344 -21.77 -8.65 -10.58
N VAL A 345 -21.30 -8.61 -9.33
CA VAL A 345 -21.64 -9.59 -8.30
C VAL A 345 -23.14 -9.55 -7.97
N THR A 346 -23.73 -8.36 -7.85
CA THR A 346 -25.17 -8.19 -7.58
C THR A 346 -26.03 -8.74 -8.72
N LYS A 347 -25.65 -8.50 -9.99
CA LYS A 347 -26.34 -9.08 -11.16
C LYS A 347 -26.27 -10.61 -11.17
N GLN A 348 -25.10 -11.19 -10.93
CA GLN A 348 -24.93 -12.65 -10.91
C GLN A 348 -25.72 -13.32 -9.79
N LYS A 349 -25.77 -12.72 -8.59
CA LYS A 349 -26.63 -13.20 -7.50
C LYS A 349 -28.11 -13.15 -7.88
N GLY A 350 -28.57 -12.05 -8.48
CA GLY A 350 -29.96 -11.90 -8.92
C GLY A 350 -30.37 -12.89 -10.02
N GLU A 351 -29.47 -13.21 -10.95
CA GLU A 351 -29.70 -14.23 -11.99
C GLU A 351 -29.69 -15.66 -11.42
N ALA A 352 -28.81 -15.95 -10.46
CA ALA A 352 -28.79 -17.24 -9.76
C ALA A 352 -30.09 -17.47 -8.99
N THR A 353 -30.58 -16.48 -8.22
CA THR A 353 -31.86 -16.61 -7.48
C THR A 353 -33.05 -16.85 -8.41
N ARG A 354 -33.06 -16.26 -9.61
CA ARG A 354 -34.12 -16.49 -10.62
C ARG A 354 -34.08 -17.89 -11.24
N ARG A 355 -32.91 -18.54 -11.34
CA ARG A 355 -32.79 -19.91 -11.87
C ARG A 355 -33.25 -21.00 -10.90
N TYR A 356 -33.37 -20.70 -9.60
CA TYR A 356 -33.89 -21.64 -8.60
C TYR A 356 -35.38 -21.44 -8.26
N GLN A 357 -36.07 -20.55 -8.98
CA GLN A 357 -37.51 -20.27 -8.82
C GLN A 357 -38.36 -20.73 -10.03
N VAL A 358 -37.84 -21.63 -10.87
CA VAL A 358 -38.56 -22.22 -12.01
C VAL A 358 -38.81 -23.70 -11.76
#